data_AF-A0ABD1HS82-F1
#
_entry.id   AF-A0ABD1HS82-F1
#
_cell.length_a   1.000
_cell.length_b   1.000
_cell.length_c   1.000
_cell.angle_alpha   90.00
_cell.angle_beta   90.00
_cell.angle_gamma   90.00
#
_symmetry.space_group_name_H-M   'P 1'
#
loop_
_entity.id
_entity.type
_entity.pdbx_description
1 polymer ?
#
loop_
_entity_poly.entity_id
_entity_poly.type
_entity_poly.pdbx_seq_one_letter_code
_entity_poly.pdbx_strand_id
1 'polypeptide(L)'
;MAAAVATPLRFTLSSFHGSTRGLQCRKNQKSIKRPYRGVITAKIDHKPPPYSLEALEPHMSRETFEYHWGKHHRAYGDNLNKQIVGTELDTTTRPLEEIILVTYNKGDLLSPSTMLLRCGIMSSSGTFVAEFKAAAATQSGSGWAWLVYKANRLDVGNAVNPVPSEEDKKLVVVKSPNAINPLVYDYSPLLTIDVWEHAYYLDFQNRRPDYISTFMEKLVSWDAVSLRLEAAKARAAEREREEERARNGYEGDDSQTEPQPVEMYLTDSENSEAD
;
A
#
# COMPACT_ATOMS: atom_id res chain seq x y z
N MET A 1 48.63 37.20 -30.63
CA MET A 1 48.63 36.08 -31.61
C MET A 1 47.73 35.00 -31.04
N ALA A 2 46.70 34.45 -31.66
CA ALA A 2 46.16 34.54 -33.02
C ALA A 2 44.63 34.41 -32.93
N ALA A 3 43.91 35.06 -33.84
CA ALA A 3 42.46 34.98 -33.99
C ALA A 3 42.08 33.70 -34.75
N ALA A 4 41.07 32.96 -34.27
CA ALA A 4 40.43 31.87 -35.02
C ALA A 4 39.01 32.29 -35.42
N VAL A 5 38.80 32.31 -36.73
CA VAL A 5 37.59 32.71 -37.45
C VAL A 5 36.62 31.53 -37.47
N ALA A 6 35.36 31.75 -37.05
CA ALA A 6 34.28 30.78 -37.23
C ALA A 6 33.38 31.19 -38.40
N THR A 7 33.32 30.34 -39.42
CA THR A 7 32.47 30.50 -40.62
C THR A 7 31.07 29.92 -40.36
N PRO A 8 29.97 30.56 -40.80
CA PRO A 8 28.64 29.97 -40.69
C PRO A 8 28.32 29.06 -41.90
N LEU A 9 27.90 27.83 -41.63
CA LEU A 9 27.32 26.90 -42.60
C LEU A 9 25.93 27.39 -43.03
N ARG A 10 25.79 27.77 -44.31
CA ARG A 10 24.50 27.96 -44.97
C ARG A 10 23.98 26.60 -45.47
N PHE A 11 22.80 26.19 -45.02
CA PHE A 11 22.03 25.14 -45.69
C PHE A 11 20.94 25.77 -46.55
N THR A 12 20.92 25.37 -47.81
CA THR A 12 19.96 25.77 -48.84
C THR A 12 18.66 24.97 -48.69
N LEU A 13 17.53 25.68 -48.71
CA LEU A 13 16.19 25.09 -48.85
C LEU A 13 15.94 24.75 -50.33
N SER A 14 15.76 23.47 -50.63
CA SER A 14 15.17 23.02 -51.90
C SER A 14 13.76 22.49 -51.65
N SER A 15 12.78 23.16 -52.25
CA SER A 15 11.39 22.72 -52.25
C SER A 15 11.22 21.53 -53.20
N PHE A 16 10.59 20.46 -52.74
CA PHE A 16 10.03 19.44 -53.61
C PHE A 16 8.51 19.39 -53.44
N HIS A 17 7.82 19.75 -54.52
CA HIS A 17 6.39 19.52 -54.72
C HIS A 17 6.17 18.06 -55.14
N GLY A 18 5.27 17.35 -54.46
CA GLY A 18 4.96 15.96 -54.77
C GLY A 18 3.58 15.53 -54.28
N SER A 19 2.57 15.76 -55.12
CA SER A 19 1.37 14.93 -55.38
C SER A 19 0.65 14.24 -54.21
N THR A 20 -0.50 14.80 -53.82
CA THR A 20 -1.51 14.18 -52.96
C THR A 20 -2.32 13.14 -53.75
N ARG A 21 -2.18 11.85 -53.42
CA ARG A 21 -3.19 10.82 -53.71
C ARG A 21 -3.75 10.27 -52.40
N GLY A 22 -4.95 10.72 -52.06
CA GLY A 22 -5.69 10.28 -50.89
C GLY A 22 -6.12 8.82 -51.01
N LEU A 23 -5.59 7.98 -50.11
CA LEU A 23 -6.18 6.69 -49.77
C LEU A 23 -7.12 6.92 -48.57
N GLN A 24 -8.41 7.09 -48.86
CA GLN A 24 -9.45 7.07 -47.83
C GLN A 24 -9.67 5.63 -47.35
N CYS A 25 -8.98 5.26 -46.28
CA CYS A 25 -9.31 4.07 -45.50
C CYS A 25 -10.56 4.36 -44.67
N ARG A 26 -11.67 3.74 -45.07
CA ARG A 26 -12.99 3.84 -44.46
C ARG A 26 -12.95 3.16 -43.09
N LYS A 27 -12.67 3.93 -42.01
CA LYS A 27 -12.75 3.46 -40.62
C LYS A 27 -14.22 3.21 -40.25
N ASN A 28 -14.70 2.00 -40.51
CA ASN A 28 -15.95 1.51 -39.94
C ASN A 28 -15.64 0.61 -38.74
N GLN A 29 -14.98 1.18 -37.72
CA GLN A 29 -14.95 0.56 -36.40
C GLN A 29 -16.21 1.01 -35.68
N LYS A 30 -17.27 0.20 -35.78
CA LYS A 30 -18.36 0.24 -34.80
C LYS A 30 -17.73 -0.12 -33.46
N SER A 31 -17.44 0.90 -32.64
CA SER A 31 -17.07 0.69 -31.25
C SER A 31 -18.27 0.00 -30.57
N ILE A 32 -18.14 -1.29 -30.29
CA ILE A 32 -19.07 -1.97 -29.40
C ILE A 32 -18.81 -1.37 -28.01
N LYS A 33 -19.57 -0.34 -27.65
CA LYS A 33 -19.61 0.13 -26.27
C LYS A 33 -20.20 -1.02 -25.47
N ARG A 34 -19.34 -1.75 -24.74
CA ARG A 34 -19.79 -2.70 -23.73
C ARG A 34 -20.78 -1.95 -22.82
N PRO A 35 -21.98 -2.46 -22.58
CA PRO A 35 -22.93 -1.80 -21.70
C PRO A 35 -22.27 -1.66 -20.33
N TYR A 36 -22.15 -0.41 -19.87
CA TYR A 36 -21.61 -0.08 -18.57
C TYR A 36 -22.43 -0.83 -17.52
N ARG A 37 -21.80 -1.82 -16.89
CA ARG A 37 -22.45 -2.84 -16.07
C ARG A 37 -22.78 -2.25 -14.70
N GLY A 38 -23.91 -1.54 -14.60
CA GLY A 38 -24.47 -1.02 -13.34
C GLY A 38 -23.62 0.06 -12.68
N VAL A 39 -24.26 1.12 -12.19
CA VAL A 39 -23.58 2.07 -11.29
C VAL A 39 -23.39 1.35 -9.96
N ILE A 40 -22.22 0.73 -9.78
CA ILE A 40 -21.89 0.07 -8.53
C ILE A 40 -21.70 1.16 -7.46
N THR A 41 -22.44 1.00 -6.36
CA THR A 41 -22.71 2.02 -5.34
C THR A 41 -22.25 1.55 -3.96
N ALA A 42 -21.12 0.83 -3.87
CA ALA A 42 -20.61 0.52 -2.53
C ALA A 42 -20.13 1.81 -1.86
N LYS A 43 -20.64 2.02 -0.66
CA LYS A 43 -20.31 3.15 0.20
C LYS A 43 -19.61 2.59 1.42
N ILE A 44 -18.47 3.17 1.76
CA ILE A 44 -17.88 3.01 3.08
C ILE A 44 -18.88 3.59 4.08
N ASP A 45 -19.45 2.71 4.90
CA ASP A 45 -20.39 3.09 5.94
C ASP A 45 -19.63 3.54 7.20
N HIS A 46 -20.06 4.68 7.77
CA HIS A 46 -19.44 5.26 8.96
C HIS A 46 -19.99 4.59 10.22
N LYS A 47 -19.44 3.42 10.56
CA LYS A 47 -19.87 2.60 11.70
C LYS A 47 -19.58 3.29 13.04
N PRO A 48 -20.53 3.27 14.00
CA PRO A 48 -20.32 3.80 15.35
C PRO A 48 -19.06 3.21 16.00
N PRO A 49 -18.40 3.96 16.89
CA PRO A 49 -17.23 3.45 17.58
C PRO A 49 -17.60 2.22 18.43
N PRO A 50 -16.64 1.31 18.69
CA PRO A 50 -16.91 0.08 19.45
C PRO A 50 -17.11 0.31 20.96
N TYR A 51 -17.18 1.56 21.40
CA TYR A 51 -17.37 2.00 22.79
C TYR A 51 -18.15 3.32 22.81
N SER A 52 -18.69 3.68 23.99
CA SER A 52 -19.42 4.94 24.20
C SER A 52 -18.55 6.15 23.88
N LEU A 53 -19.17 7.28 23.50
CA LEU A 53 -18.48 8.54 23.25
C LEU A 53 -17.81 9.12 24.51
N GLU A 54 -18.26 8.69 25.69
CA GLU A 54 -17.69 9.08 27.00
C GLU A 54 -16.65 8.07 27.51
N ALA A 55 -16.40 6.97 26.79
CA ALA A 55 -15.57 5.87 27.28
C ALA A 55 -14.09 6.23 27.50
N LEU A 56 -13.65 7.37 26.96
CA LEU A 56 -12.28 7.86 27.08
C LEU A 56 -12.15 8.99 28.12
N GLU A 57 -13.24 9.38 28.77
CA GLU A 57 -13.19 10.38 29.83
C GLU A 57 -12.46 9.87 31.09
N PRO A 58 -11.77 10.74 31.84
CA PRO A 58 -11.58 12.18 31.62
C PRO A 58 -10.36 12.51 30.72
N HIS A 59 -9.78 11.52 30.06
CA HIS A 59 -8.49 11.63 29.37
C HIS A 59 -8.61 12.10 27.91
N MET A 60 -9.78 11.91 27.31
CA MET A 60 -10.24 12.55 26.07
C MET A 60 -11.73 12.83 26.25
N SER A 61 -12.15 14.07 26.04
CA SER A 61 -13.56 14.44 26.28
C SER A 61 -14.48 13.84 25.24
N ARG A 62 -15.76 13.67 25.61
CA ARG A 62 -16.83 13.35 24.66
C ARG A 62 -16.84 14.30 23.46
N GLU A 63 -16.61 15.59 23.69
CA GLU A 63 -16.62 16.61 22.63
C GLU A 63 -15.49 16.39 21.61
N THR A 64 -14.27 16.11 22.07
CA THR A 64 -13.15 15.72 21.20
C THR A 64 -13.50 14.50 20.38
N PHE A 65 -14.06 13.46 21.01
CA PHE A 65 -14.36 12.23 20.30
C PHE A 65 -15.51 12.40 19.29
N GLU A 66 -16.56 13.16 19.63
CA GLU A 66 -17.64 13.53 18.72
C GLU A 66 -17.15 14.32 17.51
N TYR A 67 -16.23 15.27 17.71
CA TYR A 67 -15.69 16.06 16.61
C TYR A 67 -14.74 15.22 15.74
N HIS A 68 -13.83 14.49 16.37
CA HIS A 68 -12.82 13.69 15.68
C HIS A 68 -13.44 12.52 14.91
N TRP A 69 -14.24 11.67 15.58
CA TRP A 69 -14.89 10.54 14.93
C TRP A 69 -16.17 10.97 14.18
N GLY A 70 -17.05 11.73 14.84
CA GLY A 70 -18.37 12.05 14.28
C GLY A 70 -18.33 13.00 13.07
N LYS A 71 -17.36 13.91 13.00
CA LYS A 71 -17.21 14.87 11.88
C LYS A 71 -16.02 14.58 10.99
N HIS A 72 -14.78 14.58 11.50
CA HIS A 72 -13.59 14.43 10.65
C HIS A 72 -13.55 13.06 9.97
N HIS A 73 -13.63 11.98 10.77
CA HIS A 73 -13.59 10.62 10.24
C HIS A 73 -14.78 10.32 9.30
N ARG A 74 -15.98 10.84 9.61
CA ARG A 74 -17.14 10.77 8.70
C ARG A 74 -16.90 11.49 7.38
N ALA A 75 -16.44 12.74 7.44
CA ALA A 75 -16.21 13.55 6.25
C ALA A 75 -15.19 12.88 5.30
N TYR A 76 -14.19 12.20 5.86
CA TYR A 76 -13.27 11.38 5.10
C TYR A 76 -13.97 10.24 4.36
N GLY A 77 -14.73 9.39 5.06
CA GLY A 77 -15.51 8.32 4.41
C GLY A 77 -16.44 8.84 3.30
N ASP A 78 -17.15 9.94 3.56
CA ASP A 78 -18.05 10.56 2.58
C ASP A 78 -17.31 11.11 1.36
N ASN A 79 -16.14 11.72 1.54
CA ASN A 79 -15.35 12.27 0.43
C ASN A 79 -14.69 11.16 -0.39
N LEU A 80 -14.21 10.10 0.25
CA LEU A 80 -13.68 8.93 -0.45
C LEU A 80 -14.77 8.29 -1.31
N ASN A 81 -15.97 8.08 -0.75
CA ASN A 81 -17.13 7.58 -1.48
C ASN A 81 -17.44 8.43 -2.72
N LYS A 82 -17.39 9.76 -2.62
CA LYS A 82 -17.60 10.65 -3.78
C LYS A 82 -16.52 10.50 -4.86
N GLN A 83 -15.29 10.15 -4.49
CA GLN A 83 -14.16 10.03 -5.43
C GLN A 83 -14.11 8.68 -6.14
N ILE A 84 -14.55 7.60 -5.49
CA ILE A 84 -14.42 6.24 -6.03
C ILE A 84 -15.66 5.75 -6.78
N VAL A 85 -16.82 6.36 -6.59
CA VAL A 85 -18.07 5.96 -7.28
C VAL A 85 -17.88 6.03 -8.79
N GLY A 86 -18.11 4.91 -9.48
CA GLY A 86 -17.95 4.80 -10.93
C GLY A 86 -16.51 4.64 -11.41
N THR A 87 -15.56 4.38 -10.50
CA THR A 87 -14.15 4.09 -10.83
C THR A 87 -13.83 2.60 -10.65
N GLU A 88 -12.65 2.16 -11.12
CA GLU A 88 -12.13 0.81 -10.85
C GLU A 88 -11.68 0.60 -9.40
N LEU A 89 -11.66 1.68 -8.60
CA LEU A 89 -11.29 1.72 -7.19
C LEU A 89 -12.50 1.60 -6.26
N ASP A 90 -13.66 1.19 -6.78
CA ASP A 90 -14.83 0.97 -5.94
C ASP A 90 -14.55 -0.11 -4.87
N THR A 91 -15.14 0.08 -3.69
CA THR A 91 -14.95 -0.84 -2.55
C THR A 91 -15.64 -2.19 -2.75
N THR A 92 -16.46 -2.35 -3.79
CA THR A 92 -16.95 -3.68 -4.20
C THR A 92 -15.87 -4.54 -4.85
N THR A 93 -14.91 -3.92 -5.53
CA THR A 93 -13.88 -4.62 -6.29
C THR A 93 -12.59 -4.75 -5.51
N ARG A 94 -12.34 -3.83 -4.56
CA ARG A 94 -11.07 -3.75 -3.82
C ARG A 94 -11.27 -3.46 -2.33
N PRO A 95 -10.53 -4.15 -1.44
CA PRO A 95 -10.46 -3.74 -0.05
C PRO A 95 -9.78 -2.37 0.10
N LEU A 96 -10.07 -1.69 1.21
CA LEU A 96 -9.62 -0.32 1.46
C LEU A 96 -8.10 -0.18 1.47
N GLU A 97 -7.40 -1.18 1.99
CA GLU A 97 -5.95 -1.29 2.02
C GLU A 97 -5.36 -1.30 0.60
N GLU A 98 -6.01 -2.00 -0.33
CA GLU A 98 -5.56 -2.05 -1.72
C GLU A 98 -5.78 -0.71 -2.43
N ILE A 99 -6.89 -0.03 -2.13
CA ILE A 99 -7.13 1.34 -2.63
C ILE A 99 -6.00 2.28 -2.17
N ILE A 100 -5.57 2.18 -0.91
CA ILE A 100 -4.44 2.99 -0.39
C ILE A 100 -3.15 2.69 -1.15
N LEU A 101 -2.82 1.40 -1.35
CA LEU A 101 -1.60 1.01 -2.03
C LEU A 101 -1.57 1.41 -3.51
N VAL A 102 -2.71 1.28 -4.20
CA VAL A 102 -2.86 1.63 -5.62
C VAL A 102 -2.86 3.14 -5.84
N THR A 103 -3.49 3.91 -4.96
CA THR A 103 -3.56 5.38 -5.07
C THR A 103 -2.27 6.07 -4.62
N TYR A 104 -1.41 5.37 -3.88
CA TYR A 104 -0.09 5.87 -3.48
C TYR A 104 0.92 5.77 -4.63
N ASN A 105 0.98 6.81 -5.47
CA ASN A 105 1.91 6.91 -6.60
C ASN A 105 3.22 7.62 -6.21
N LYS A 106 4.08 6.96 -5.44
CA LYS A 106 5.44 7.47 -5.09
C LYS A 106 5.45 8.91 -4.52
N GLY A 107 4.41 9.31 -3.80
CA GLY A 107 4.33 10.60 -3.09
C GLY A 107 3.16 11.52 -3.47
N ASP A 108 2.46 11.27 -4.58
CA ASP A 108 1.22 12.01 -4.91
C ASP A 108 -0.01 11.28 -4.38
N LEU A 109 -0.68 11.89 -3.41
CA LEU A 109 -1.90 11.39 -2.77
C LEU A 109 -3.14 12.07 -3.38
N LEU A 110 -4.13 11.27 -3.81
CA LEU A 110 -5.50 11.75 -3.94
C LEU A 110 -6.21 11.60 -2.58
N SER A 111 -6.38 12.73 -1.90
CA SER A 111 -7.30 12.99 -0.76
C SER A 111 -7.07 12.22 0.57
N PRO A 112 -7.25 12.86 1.74
CA PRO A 112 -6.66 12.42 3.02
C PRO A 112 -7.44 11.33 3.78
N SER A 113 -8.32 10.60 3.10
CA SER A 113 -9.56 10.13 3.75
C SER A 113 -9.58 8.68 4.20
N THR A 114 -8.44 8.04 4.25
CA THR A 114 -8.39 6.62 4.54
C THR A 114 -7.54 6.38 5.77
N MET A 115 -8.16 5.75 6.76
CA MET A 115 -7.51 4.84 7.70
C MET A 115 -7.23 5.40 9.10
N LEU A 116 -8.22 5.19 9.96
CA LEU A 116 -8.02 4.95 11.38
C LEU A 116 -8.73 3.65 11.73
N LEU A 117 -8.02 2.55 11.99
CA LEU A 117 -8.59 1.49 12.82
C LEU A 117 -7.54 0.59 13.47
N ARG A 118 -7.66 0.64 14.80
CA ARG A 118 -7.09 -0.20 15.85
C ARG A 118 -5.61 0.16 16.18
N CYS A 119 -5.18 -0.01 17.45
CA CYS A 119 -3.85 0.34 18.03
C CYS A 119 -3.38 -0.66 19.19
N GLY A 120 -2.12 -0.62 19.77
CA GLY A 120 -1.60 -1.26 21.08
C GLY A 120 -0.62 -2.52 21.33
N ILE A 121 0.69 -2.46 21.69
CA ILE A 121 1.71 -3.53 22.17
C ILE A 121 2.94 -3.91 21.29
N MET A 122 4.18 -3.93 21.81
CA MET A 122 4.67 -4.65 23.01
C MET A 122 5.40 -3.82 24.10
N SER A 123 5.60 -4.52 25.23
CA SER A 123 5.96 -4.11 26.59
C SER A 123 7.38 -3.55 26.80
N SER A 124 7.59 -3.00 28.01
CA SER A 124 8.60 -2.02 28.43
C SER A 124 10.07 -2.39 28.20
N SER A 125 10.77 -1.48 27.54
CA SER A 125 11.94 -0.83 28.12
C SER A 125 11.66 0.68 28.06
N GLY A 126 12.01 1.46 29.09
CA GLY A 126 11.68 2.89 29.14
C GLY A 126 12.12 3.70 27.91
N THR A 127 13.00 3.14 27.08
CA THR A 127 13.47 3.69 25.81
C THR A 127 12.39 3.77 24.73
N PHE A 128 11.51 2.78 24.58
CA PHE A 128 10.49 2.80 23.52
C PHE A 128 9.47 3.93 23.73
N VAL A 129 8.93 4.05 24.94
CA VAL A 129 7.93 5.10 25.23
C VAL A 129 8.56 6.47 25.01
N ALA A 130 9.81 6.67 25.41
CA ALA A 130 10.54 7.91 25.16
C ALA A 130 10.69 8.19 23.66
N GLU A 131 11.09 7.20 22.86
CA GLU A 131 11.23 7.31 21.41
C GLU A 131 9.89 7.61 20.72
N PHE A 132 8.82 6.91 21.10
CA PHE A 132 7.48 7.12 20.56
C PHE A 132 6.94 8.52 20.90
N LYS A 133 7.08 8.94 22.17
CA LYS A 133 6.70 10.30 22.60
C LYS A 133 7.50 11.35 21.83
N ALA A 134 8.80 11.14 21.62
CA ALA A 134 9.66 12.05 20.85
C ALA A 134 9.27 12.10 19.37
N ALA A 135 8.96 10.96 18.74
CA ALA A 135 8.50 10.92 17.35
C ALA A 135 7.18 11.68 17.17
N ALA A 136 6.22 11.49 18.08
CA ALA A 136 4.94 12.20 18.07
C ALA A 136 5.12 13.71 18.31
N ALA A 137 5.97 14.10 19.25
CA ALA A 137 6.22 15.52 19.56
C ALA A 137 6.94 16.25 18.41
N THR A 138 7.89 15.57 17.75
CA THR A 138 8.73 16.16 16.69
C THR A 138 8.15 16.00 15.28
N GLN A 139 6.95 15.45 15.13
CA GLN A 139 6.25 15.48 13.85
C GLN A 139 5.80 16.92 13.57
N SER A 140 6.32 17.51 12.49
CA SER A 140 5.96 18.87 12.11
C SER A 140 4.58 18.91 11.47
N GLY A 141 3.77 19.90 11.84
CA GLY A 141 2.42 20.09 11.34
C GLY A 141 1.50 18.89 11.64
N SER A 142 0.65 18.60 10.66
CA SER A 142 -0.30 17.49 10.65
C SER A 142 0.37 16.17 10.32
N GLY A 143 0.03 15.12 11.05
CA GLY A 143 0.57 13.79 10.80
C GLY A 143 0.32 12.81 11.93
N TRP A 144 1.14 11.78 11.95
CA TRP A 144 0.96 10.60 12.80
C TRP A 144 2.31 10.12 13.32
N ALA A 145 2.29 9.48 14.49
CA ALA A 145 3.40 8.64 14.94
C ALA A 145 2.90 7.20 15.11
N TRP A 146 3.74 6.26 14.69
CA TRP A 146 3.41 4.85 14.56
C TRP A 146 4.45 3.99 15.25
N LEU A 147 3.99 2.93 15.89
CA LEU A 147 4.77 1.73 16.12
C LEU A 147 4.43 0.77 14.99
N VAL A 148 5.44 0.18 14.35
CA VAL A 148 5.25 -0.74 13.22
C VAL A 148 6.09 -1.99 13.39
N TYR A 149 5.63 -3.10 12.81
CA TYR A 149 6.43 -4.30 12.62
C TYR A 149 6.98 -4.32 11.19
N LYS A 150 8.31 -4.31 11.06
CA LYS A 150 9.03 -4.47 9.80
C LYS A 150 9.33 -5.96 9.64
N ALA A 151 8.50 -6.67 8.87
CA ALA A 151 8.57 -8.11 8.75
C ALA A 151 9.86 -8.58 8.04
N ASN A 152 10.08 -8.18 6.79
CA ASN A 152 11.25 -8.31 5.90
C ASN A 152 10.71 -8.02 4.48
N ARG A 153 11.59 -7.82 3.50
CA ARG A 153 11.36 -7.56 2.07
C ARG A 153 10.08 -8.18 1.49
N LEU A 154 9.02 -7.38 1.32
CA LEU A 154 8.03 -7.65 0.28
C LEU A 154 8.38 -6.90 -0.99
N ASP A 155 8.26 -7.59 -2.12
CA ASP A 155 8.26 -6.99 -3.44
C ASP A 155 6.94 -6.23 -3.63
N VAL A 156 6.89 -5.01 -3.11
CA VAL A 156 5.77 -4.11 -3.37
C VAL A 156 6.04 -3.38 -4.67
N GLY A 157 5.23 -3.64 -5.70
CA GLY A 157 5.43 -3.16 -7.07
C GLY A 157 5.59 -1.63 -7.25
N ASN A 158 5.42 -0.84 -6.20
CA ASN A 158 5.51 0.61 -6.21
C ASN A 158 6.69 1.20 -5.40
N ALA A 159 7.46 0.40 -4.64
CA ALA A 159 8.59 0.87 -3.84
C ALA A 159 9.79 -0.08 -3.90
N VAL A 160 10.98 0.48 -4.21
CA VAL A 160 12.23 -0.29 -4.21
C VAL A 160 12.66 -0.53 -2.77
N ASN A 161 12.59 -1.78 -2.33
CA ASN A 161 13.10 -2.19 -1.03
C ASN A 161 14.58 -2.65 -1.17
N PRO A 162 15.53 -2.09 -0.40
CA PRO A 162 16.92 -2.57 -0.39
C PRO A 162 17.03 -4.03 0.08
N VAL A 163 18.20 -4.64 -0.20
CA VAL A 163 18.56 -6.03 0.15
C VAL A 163 18.19 -6.33 1.62
N PRO A 164 17.67 -7.54 1.94
CA PRO A 164 17.40 -7.94 3.32
C PRO A 164 18.62 -7.64 4.19
N SER A 165 18.41 -6.94 5.30
CA SER A 165 19.48 -6.60 6.24
C SER A 165 19.20 -7.26 7.58
N GLU A 166 20.21 -7.34 8.44
CA GLU A 166 20.09 -7.82 9.83
C GLU A 166 19.07 -7.01 10.68
N GLU A 167 18.45 -5.97 10.11
CA GLU A 167 17.46 -5.11 10.73
C GLU A 167 15.99 -5.49 10.42
N ASP A 168 15.72 -6.62 9.79
CA ASP A 168 14.36 -7.10 9.55
C ASP A 168 13.77 -7.87 10.74
N LYS A 169 12.46 -8.15 10.74
CA LYS A 169 11.68 -8.72 11.86
C LYS A 169 11.70 -7.88 13.14
N LYS A 170 11.82 -6.56 13.03
CA LYS A 170 11.93 -5.65 14.18
C LYS A 170 10.73 -4.71 14.35
N LEU A 171 10.57 -4.25 15.58
CA LEU A 171 9.68 -3.14 15.92
C LEU A 171 10.39 -1.81 15.65
N VAL A 172 9.70 -0.88 15.00
CA VAL A 172 10.24 0.44 14.65
C VAL A 172 9.23 1.52 15.01
N VAL A 173 9.70 2.65 15.52
CA VAL A 173 8.92 3.87 15.62
C VAL A 173 9.12 4.69 14.35
N VAL A 174 8.03 5.06 13.69
CA VAL A 174 8.07 5.94 12.51
C VAL A 174 7.06 7.07 12.69
N LYS A 175 7.30 8.19 12.02
CA LYS A 175 6.34 9.29 11.92
C LYS A 175 6.07 9.61 10.47
N SER A 176 4.87 10.07 10.17
CA SER A 176 4.45 10.36 8.81
C SER A 176 3.66 11.67 8.74
N PRO A 177 3.88 12.49 7.70
CA PRO A 177 3.10 13.70 7.50
C PRO A 177 1.73 13.39 6.89
N ASN A 178 0.77 14.25 7.18
CA ASN A 178 -0.55 14.27 6.56
C ASN A 178 -1.25 12.91 6.61
N ALA A 179 -1.50 12.29 5.44
CA ALA A 179 -2.22 11.02 5.31
C ALA A 179 -1.31 9.84 4.93
N ILE A 180 0.01 10.00 5.01
CA ILE A 180 0.94 8.90 4.73
C ILE A 180 0.79 7.83 5.82
N ASN A 181 0.65 6.57 5.40
CA ASN A 181 0.47 5.43 6.28
C ASN A 181 1.59 4.40 6.05
N PRO A 182 2.18 3.79 7.09
CA PRO A 182 3.24 2.79 6.94
C PRO A 182 2.91 1.58 6.05
N LEU A 183 1.63 1.31 5.77
CA LEU A 183 1.23 0.31 4.76
C LEU A 183 1.88 0.55 3.39
N VAL A 184 2.09 1.82 3.00
CA VAL A 184 2.73 2.14 1.72
C VAL A 184 4.23 1.80 1.69
N TYR A 185 4.82 1.57 2.86
CA TYR A 185 6.17 1.06 3.04
C TYR A 185 6.17 -0.43 3.39
N ASP A 186 5.01 -1.09 3.28
CA ASP A 186 4.83 -2.49 3.63
C ASP A 186 5.11 -2.82 5.10
N TYR A 187 5.02 -1.81 5.95
CA TYR A 187 5.13 -2.02 7.39
C TYR A 187 3.77 -2.35 7.96
N SER A 188 3.71 -3.32 8.88
CA SER A 188 2.47 -3.63 9.58
C SER A 188 2.24 -2.60 10.70
N PRO A 189 1.22 -1.72 10.59
CA PRO A 189 0.97 -0.71 11.60
C PRO A 189 0.43 -1.37 12.85
N LEU A 190 1.11 -1.09 13.95
CA LEU A 190 0.76 -1.59 15.26
C LEU A 190 0.03 -0.46 16.00
N LEU A 191 0.73 0.40 16.70
CA LEU A 191 0.13 1.49 17.47
C LEU A 191 0.22 2.79 16.65
N THR A 192 -0.79 3.66 16.77
CA THR A 192 -0.78 4.98 16.13
C THR A 192 -1.34 6.03 17.07
N ILE A 193 -0.80 7.24 16.97
CA ILE A 193 -1.35 8.45 17.60
C ILE A 193 -1.56 9.51 16.53
N ASP A 194 -2.76 10.08 16.50
CA ASP A 194 -3.07 11.26 15.69
C ASP A 194 -2.46 12.50 16.35
N VAL A 195 -1.57 13.20 15.65
CA VAL A 195 -0.98 14.48 16.11
C VAL A 195 -1.42 15.68 15.26
N TRP A 196 -2.49 15.52 14.48
CA TRP A 196 -3.24 16.65 13.95
C TRP A 196 -3.89 17.43 15.10
N GLU A 197 -3.93 18.76 14.99
CA GLU A 197 -4.46 19.60 16.06
C GLU A 197 -5.91 19.26 16.41
N HIS A 198 -6.74 18.89 15.42
CA HIS A 198 -8.14 18.49 15.67
C HIS A 198 -8.29 17.29 16.61
N ALA A 199 -7.24 16.49 16.82
CA ALA A 199 -7.30 15.30 17.67
C ALA A 199 -7.15 15.62 19.16
N TYR A 200 -6.58 16.78 19.50
CA TYR A 200 -6.24 17.12 20.89
C TYR A 200 -6.53 18.57 21.29
N TYR A 201 -6.80 19.47 20.34
CA TYR A 201 -6.85 20.91 20.63
C TYR A 201 -7.99 21.29 21.59
N LEU A 202 -9.12 20.60 21.54
CA LEU A 202 -10.25 20.86 22.44
C LEU A 202 -9.89 20.56 23.90
N ASP A 203 -9.12 19.51 24.17
CA ASP A 203 -8.75 19.10 25.54
C ASP A 203 -7.40 19.67 26.01
N PHE A 204 -6.44 19.83 25.10
CA PHE A 204 -5.04 20.16 25.42
C PHE A 204 -4.53 21.45 24.77
N GLN A 205 -5.27 22.06 23.84
CA GLN A 205 -4.87 23.25 23.10
C GLN A 205 -3.48 23.06 22.47
N ASN A 206 -2.51 23.92 22.79
CA ASN A 206 -1.14 23.85 22.27
C ASN A 206 -0.25 22.84 23.03
N ARG A 207 -0.78 22.13 24.04
CA ARG A 207 -0.02 21.20 24.89
C ARG A 207 0.01 19.80 24.30
N ARG A 208 0.51 19.68 23.07
CA ARG A 208 0.71 18.38 22.40
C ARG A 208 1.49 17.37 23.26
N PRO A 209 2.57 17.74 24.00
CA PRO A 209 3.29 16.79 24.87
C PRO A 209 2.43 16.17 25.98
N ASP A 210 1.48 16.93 26.54
CA ASP A 210 0.57 16.46 27.59
C ASP A 210 -0.44 15.47 27.02
N TYR A 211 -0.97 15.76 25.82
CA TYR A 211 -1.83 14.85 25.07
C TYR A 211 -1.12 13.53 24.78
N ILE A 212 0.10 13.60 24.23
CA ILE A 212 0.92 12.42 23.92
C ILE A 212 1.17 11.58 25.19
N SER A 213 1.47 12.24 26.31
CA SER A 213 1.71 11.55 27.58
C SER A 213 0.45 10.88 28.10
N THR A 214 -0.68 11.60 28.09
CA THR A 214 -1.98 11.08 28.50
C THR A 214 -2.39 9.88 27.64
N PHE A 215 -2.20 9.98 26.33
CA PHE A 215 -2.49 8.90 25.39
C PHE A 215 -1.71 7.63 25.75
N MET A 216 -0.38 7.74 25.90
CA MET A 216 0.50 6.61 26.21
C MET A 216 0.22 5.99 27.58
N GLU A 217 -0.20 6.79 28.55
CA GLU A 217 -0.37 6.33 29.94
C GLU A 217 -1.78 5.80 30.23
N LYS A 218 -2.80 6.28 29.50
CA LYS A 218 -4.22 6.07 29.85
C LYS A 218 -5.08 5.50 28.73
N LEU A 219 -4.76 5.77 27.47
CA LEU A 219 -5.66 5.49 26.34
C LEU A 219 -5.19 4.32 25.47
N VAL A 220 -3.91 3.95 25.50
CA VAL A 220 -3.40 2.83 24.71
C VAL A 220 -4.03 1.52 25.19
N SER A 221 -4.86 0.93 24.33
CA SER A 221 -5.37 -0.43 24.52
C SER A 221 -4.29 -1.41 24.13
N TRP A 222 -3.51 -1.86 25.10
CA TRP A 222 -2.45 -2.81 24.85
C TRP A 222 -3.02 -4.11 24.22
N ASP A 223 -4.05 -4.78 24.70
CA ASP A 223 -4.51 -6.04 24.05
C ASP A 223 -4.70 -5.98 22.50
N ALA A 224 -5.15 -4.85 21.97
CA ALA A 224 -5.52 -4.66 20.57
C ALA A 224 -4.39 -4.71 19.53
N VAL A 225 -3.11 -4.59 19.89
CA VAL A 225 -1.98 -4.79 18.94
C VAL A 225 -1.03 -5.87 19.38
N SER A 226 -1.14 -6.45 20.56
CA SER A 226 -0.60 -7.79 20.73
C SER A 226 -1.26 -8.68 19.69
N LEU A 227 -2.59 -8.55 19.56
CA LEU A 227 -3.35 -9.19 18.48
C LEU A 227 -2.84 -8.83 17.07
N ARG A 228 -2.42 -7.58 16.82
CA ARG A 228 -1.89 -7.21 15.50
C ARG A 228 -0.44 -7.59 15.26
N LEU A 229 0.37 -7.61 16.29
CA LEU A 229 1.75 -8.07 16.22
C LEU A 229 1.75 -9.56 15.90
N GLU A 230 0.91 -10.34 16.58
CA GLU A 230 0.73 -11.75 16.28
C GLU A 230 0.16 -11.95 14.86
N ALA A 231 -0.83 -11.17 14.44
CA ALA A 231 -1.30 -11.19 13.06
C ALA A 231 -0.20 -10.76 12.04
N ALA A 232 0.65 -9.81 12.38
CA ALA A 232 1.73 -9.34 11.52
C ALA A 232 2.83 -10.39 11.37
N LYS A 233 3.25 -11.03 12.47
CA LYS A 233 4.18 -12.16 12.46
C LYS A 233 3.60 -13.36 11.71
N ALA A 234 2.33 -13.68 11.92
CA ALA A 234 1.66 -14.77 11.21
C ALA A 234 1.62 -14.52 9.70
N ARG A 235 1.26 -13.30 9.28
CA ARG A 235 1.28 -12.91 7.86
C ARG A 235 2.69 -12.94 7.27
N ALA A 236 3.70 -12.52 8.03
CA ALA A 236 5.09 -12.60 7.61
C ALA A 236 5.53 -14.06 7.40
N ALA A 237 5.23 -14.94 8.37
CA ALA A 237 5.56 -16.36 8.29
C ALA A 237 4.82 -17.10 7.18
N GLU A 238 3.55 -16.76 6.92
CA GLU A 238 2.78 -17.31 5.80
C GLU A 238 3.41 -16.94 4.46
N ARG A 239 3.79 -15.67 4.27
CA ARG A 239 4.45 -15.21 3.05
C ARG A 239 5.82 -15.86 2.85
N GLU A 240 6.62 -15.99 3.90
CA GLU A 240 7.90 -16.72 3.83
C GLU A 240 7.70 -18.16 3.36
N ARG A 241 6.64 -18.84 3.81
CA ARG A 241 6.29 -20.21 3.35
C ARG A 241 5.79 -20.24 1.91
N GLU A 242 5.04 -19.24 1.48
CA GLU A 242 4.58 -19.12 0.08
C GLU A 242 5.75 -18.88 -0.86
N GLU A 243 6.71 -18.03 -0.48
CA GLU A 243 7.94 -17.78 -1.23
C GLU A 243 8.83 -19.02 -1.30
N GLU A 244 8.97 -19.74 -0.18
CA GLU A 244 9.68 -21.02 -0.14
C GLU A 244 8.99 -22.06 -1.03
N ARG A 245 7.66 -22.16 -0.99
CA ARG A 245 6.89 -23.03 -1.89
C ARG A 245 7.07 -22.63 -3.35
N ALA A 246 7.07 -21.33 -3.67
CA ALA A 246 7.30 -20.83 -5.02
C ALA A 246 8.72 -21.15 -5.52
N ARG A 247 9.73 -21.04 -4.64
CA ARG A 247 11.11 -21.44 -4.95
C ARG A 247 11.24 -22.94 -5.18
N ASN A 248 10.69 -23.76 -4.28
CA ASN A 248 10.77 -25.22 -4.36
C ASN A 248 9.91 -25.79 -5.51
N GLY A 249 8.79 -25.13 -5.86
CA GLY A 249 7.97 -25.48 -7.01
C GLY A 249 8.63 -25.17 -8.35
N TYR A 250 9.62 -24.27 -8.37
CA TYR A 250 10.43 -23.95 -9.54
C TYR A 250 11.62 -24.91 -9.71
N GLU A 251 12.09 -25.56 -8.63
CA GLU A 251 13.15 -26.59 -8.66
C GLU A 251 12.63 -27.99 -9.03
N GLY A 252 11.31 -28.19 -9.10
CA GLY A 252 10.67 -29.48 -9.42
C GLY A 252 10.44 -29.76 -10.92
N ASP A 253 10.86 -28.87 -11.82
CA ASP A 253 10.68 -28.99 -13.28
C ASP A 253 12.02 -28.86 -14.04
N ASP A 254 13.09 -29.49 -13.53
CA ASP A 254 14.33 -29.68 -14.29
C ASP A 254 14.99 -31.04 -14.04
N SER A 255 14.18 -32.08 -13.78
CA SER A 255 14.68 -33.45 -13.94
C SER A 255 14.62 -33.81 -15.43
N GLN A 256 15.79 -33.71 -16.06
CA GLN A 256 16.15 -34.36 -17.32
C GLN A 256 15.46 -35.73 -17.42
N THR A 257 14.44 -35.83 -18.26
CA THR A 257 14.00 -37.13 -18.77
C THR A 257 14.96 -37.45 -19.91
N GLU A 258 16.07 -38.09 -19.58
CA GLU A 258 16.90 -38.81 -20.55
C GLU A 258 15.97 -39.70 -21.41
N PRO A 259 15.95 -39.55 -22.74
CA PRO A 259 15.09 -40.39 -23.58
C PRO A 259 15.59 -41.82 -23.52
N GLN A 260 14.78 -42.70 -22.92
CA GLN A 260 15.00 -44.15 -22.96
C GLN A 260 15.11 -44.60 -24.42
N PRO A 261 16.15 -45.37 -24.80
CA PRO A 261 16.27 -45.88 -26.15
C PRO A 261 15.10 -46.83 -26.45
N VAL A 262 14.33 -46.50 -27.48
CA VAL A 262 13.23 -47.34 -27.96
C VAL A 262 13.87 -48.53 -28.69
N GLU A 263 13.94 -49.70 -28.04
CA GLU A 263 14.22 -50.96 -28.73
C GLU A 263 13.02 -51.29 -29.64
N MET A 264 13.16 -51.01 -30.94
CA MET A 264 12.30 -51.60 -31.96
C MET A 264 12.67 -53.07 -32.14
N TYR A 265 11.83 -53.97 -31.67
CA TYR A 265 11.87 -55.37 -32.08
C TYR A 265 11.34 -55.46 -33.52
N LEU A 266 12.24 -55.68 -34.48
CA LEU A 266 11.89 -56.20 -35.79
C LEU A 266 11.43 -57.66 -35.61
N THR A 267 10.14 -57.89 -35.83
CA THR A 267 9.61 -59.25 -35.95
C THR A 267 9.76 -59.68 -37.40
N ASP A 268 10.83 -60.41 -37.69
CA ASP A 268 10.94 -61.18 -38.92
C ASP A 268 9.95 -62.34 -38.85
N SER A 269 8.77 -62.15 -39.44
CA SER A 269 7.89 -63.27 -39.78
C SER A 269 8.37 -63.82 -41.12
N GLU A 270 8.96 -65.00 -41.02
CA GLU A 270 9.55 -65.76 -42.11
C GLU A 270 8.54 -66.14 -43.21
N ASN A 271 9.18 -66.44 -44.32
CA ASN A 271 8.72 -66.55 -45.68
C ASN A 271 7.80 -67.76 -45.93
N SER A 272 7.09 -67.64 -47.05
CA SER A 272 6.21 -68.58 -47.71
C SER A 272 6.71 -70.02 -47.88
N GLU A 273 5.72 -70.93 -47.92
CA GLU A 273 5.71 -72.30 -48.44
C GLU A 273 6.58 -72.55 -49.70
N ALA A 274 7.16 -73.76 -49.80
CA ALA A 274 7.12 -74.60 -51.00
C ALA A 274 7.66 -76.03 -50.75
N ASP A 275 6.83 -77.00 -51.18
CA ASP A 275 7.06 -78.39 -51.64
C ASP A 275 7.74 -79.45 -50.77
#